data_AF-A0AAV0E9Y8-F1
#
_entry.id   AF-A0AAV0E9Y8-F1
#
_cell.length_a   1.000
_cell.length_b   1.000
_cell.length_c   1.000
_cell.angle_alpha   90.00
_cell.angle_beta   90.00
_cell.angle_gamma   90.00
#
_symmetry.space_group_name_H-M   'P 1'
#
loop_
_entity.id
_entity.type
_entity.pdbx_description
1 polymer ?
#
loop_
_entity_poly.entity_id
_entity_poly.type
_entity_poly.pdbx_seq_one_letter_code
_entity_poly.pdbx_strand_id
1 'polypeptide(L)'
;MSEINSWKLLKQLEHILESDPLIDEIGFVHPSQFDALNEDDGNTSLSHESELQPSDKTVISSDFFWSCKHKLGVSTSALLPLYKAAKDAFMDSLRQYKMQNGITNDESDEGNTSKSPSSSSLTVLENEVMKHSRAVLLLSCDFGTAWNLRKLLVSRRYKYSIFIEELHMSDLVLSYSPKSERAWSHRRWVIKMVAGKYSNLEEIVDRESEFVKKLSERSKMNYRAWNYRCWLVAYMSVGQLRGELNKSQEWAGLHVADNSCFHYRACLMLRILEAFLNKDQTVCSSEELHVTWKEELDWVEKLIKLHVGREALWLHRRFLASSWVKYFAASMMGTCDIDKFIDNELQLFNSCATIIDCNFEDYRSQATYAATYIMWLQKQILVEPLGVECHRKLRVSGLKSLLNNACPEKAFLWGSLLDVCGFE
;
A
#
# COMPACT_ATOMS: atom_id res chain seq x y z
N MET A 1 11.29 -32.95 -21.13
CA MET A 1 12.03 -31.91 -21.88
C MET A 1 13.51 -32.02 -21.53
N SER A 2 14.41 -32.00 -22.52
CA SER A 2 15.87 -32.05 -22.32
C SER A 2 16.41 -30.70 -21.82
N GLU A 3 17.61 -30.69 -21.20
CA GLU A 3 18.27 -29.45 -20.73
C GLU A 3 18.46 -28.40 -21.84
N ILE A 4 18.74 -28.86 -23.07
CA ILE A 4 18.86 -28.02 -24.27
C ILE A 4 17.54 -27.28 -24.58
N ASN A 5 16.40 -27.85 -24.21
CA ASN A 5 15.10 -27.20 -24.36
C ASN A 5 14.90 -26.11 -23.29
N SER A 6 15.30 -26.37 -22.03
CA SER A 6 15.17 -25.41 -20.93
C SER A 6 16.00 -24.13 -21.14
N TRP A 7 17.22 -24.23 -21.68
CA TRP A 7 18.05 -23.06 -22.00
C TRP A 7 17.45 -22.21 -23.13
N LYS A 8 16.85 -22.84 -24.15
CA LYS A 8 16.15 -22.13 -25.23
C LYS A 8 14.96 -21.35 -24.70
N LEU A 9 14.18 -21.93 -23.78
CA LEU A 9 13.08 -21.23 -23.11
C LEU A 9 13.57 -20.00 -22.35
N LEU A 10 14.67 -20.11 -21.61
CA LEU A 10 15.25 -18.96 -20.91
C LEU A 10 15.66 -17.86 -21.90
N LYS A 11 16.32 -18.21 -23.00
CA LYS A 11 16.72 -17.24 -24.02
C LYS A 11 15.54 -16.57 -24.70
N GLN A 12 14.45 -17.30 -24.93
CA GLN A 12 13.21 -16.72 -25.44
C GLN A 12 12.60 -15.73 -24.44
N LEU A 13 12.50 -16.09 -23.16
CA LEU A 13 12.03 -15.19 -22.11
C LEU A 13 12.89 -13.91 -22.05
N GLU A 14 14.21 -14.05 -21.99
CA GLU A 14 15.14 -12.92 -21.96
C GLU A 14 14.97 -12.01 -23.18
N HIS A 15 14.84 -12.60 -24.37
CA HIS A 15 14.62 -11.86 -25.61
C HIS A 15 13.29 -11.09 -25.59
N ILE A 16 12.20 -11.68 -25.11
CA ILE A 16 10.90 -11.00 -24.98
C ILE A 16 11.04 -9.80 -24.03
N LEU A 17 11.67 -10.01 -22.87
CA LEU A 17 11.87 -8.97 -21.85
C LEU A 17 12.80 -7.83 -22.28
N GLU A 18 13.72 -8.10 -23.21
CA GLU A 18 14.61 -7.09 -23.83
C GLU A 18 13.92 -6.36 -24.98
N SER A 19 13.07 -7.06 -25.75
CA SER A 19 12.37 -6.50 -26.91
C SER A 19 11.19 -5.62 -26.51
N ASP A 20 10.50 -5.98 -25.42
CA ASP A 20 9.44 -5.17 -24.84
C ASP A 20 9.81 -4.76 -23.40
N PRO A 21 10.44 -3.59 -23.21
CA PRO A 21 10.79 -3.08 -21.90
C PRO A 21 9.58 -2.50 -21.14
N LEU A 22 8.41 -2.39 -21.78
CA LEU A 22 7.21 -1.80 -21.22
C LEU A 22 6.27 -2.84 -20.59
N ILE A 23 6.62 -4.13 -20.62
CA ILE A 23 5.79 -5.20 -20.05
C ILE A 23 5.41 -4.85 -18.61
N ASP A 24 4.12 -4.74 -18.32
CA ASP A 24 3.58 -4.28 -17.03
C ASP A 24 2.89 -5.39 -16.24
N GLU A 25 2.57 -6.52 -16.87
CA GLU A 25 1.87 -7.64 -16.26
C GLU A 25 2.42 -8.98 -16.74
N ILE A 26 2.62 -9.90 -15.80
CA ILE A 26 2.96 -11.30 -16.09
C ILE A 26 1.88 -12.23 -15.56
N GLY A 27 1.44 -13.17 -16.39
CA GLY A 27 0.45 -14.18 -16.06
C GLY A 27 0.98 -15.60 -16.30
N PHE A 28 0.57 -16.53 -15.45
CA PHE A 28 0.85 -17.96 -15.65
C PHE A 28 -0.38 -18.65 -16.22
N VAL A 29 -0.29 -19.04 -17.48
CA VAL A 29 -1.45 -19.42 -18.31
C VAL A 29 -1.41 -20.91 -18.58
N HIS A 30 -2.55 -21.60 -18.44
CA HIS A 30 -2.62 -23.01 -18.82
C HIS A 30 -2.51 -23.13 -20.35
N PRO A 31 -1.78 -24.12 -20.91
CA PRO A 31 -1.63 -24.27 -22.36
C PRO A 31 -2.94 -24.19 -23.16
N SER A 32 -4.04 -24.73 -22.62
CA SER A 32 -5.36 -24.70 -23.27
C SER A 32 -6.02 -23.32 -23.36
N GLN A 33 -5.46 -22.30 -22.72
CA GLN A 33 -6.00 -20.93 -22.69
C GLN A 33 -5.23 -19.99 -23.64
N PHE A 34 -4.13 -20.44 -24.25
CA PHE A 34 -3.34 -19.62 -25.17
C PHE A 34 -4.11 -19.23 -26.42
N ASP A 35 -4.92 -20.13 -26.97
CA ASP A 35 -5.71 -19.86 -28.17
C ASP A 35 -6.78 -18.78 -27.90
N ALA A 36 -7.43 -18.83 -26.73
CA ALA A 36 -8.42 -17.84 -26.32
C ALA A 36 -7.81 -16.42 -26.18
N LEU A 37 -6.56 -16.31 -25.71
CA LEU A 37 -5.85 -15.02 -25.64
C LEU A 37 -5.59 -14.41 -27.01
N ASN A 38 -5.50 -15.23 -28.07
CA ASN A 38 -5.36 -14.74 -29.45
C ASN A 38 -6.71 -14.30 -30.06
N GLU A 39 -7.83 -14.91 -29.64
CA GLU A 39 -9.18 -14.58 -30.13
C GLU A 39 -9.72 -13.25 -29.56
N ASP A 40 -9.46 -12.96 -28.29
CA ASP A 40 -9.89 -11.71 -27.64
C ASP A 40 -9.27 -10.45 -28.29
N ASP A 41 -8.11 -10.58 -28.93
CA ASP A 41 -7.47 -9.50 -29.68
C ASP A 41 -8.04 -9.29 -31.09
N GLY A 42 -8.68 -10.31 -31.68
CA GLY A 42 -9.34 -10.20 -32.99
C GLY A 42 -10.67 -9.44 -32.95
N ASN A 43 -11.38 -9.50 -31.81
CA ASN A 43 -12.75 -8.98 -31.68
C ASN A 43 -12.86 -7.53 -31.15
N THR A 44 -11.76 -6.84 -30.87
CA THR A 44 -11.79 -5.41 -30.47
C THR A 44 -11.91 -4.44 -31.66
N SER A 45 -12.21 -4.93 -32.87
CA SER A 45 -12.47 -4.11 -34.05
C SER A 45 -13.97 -3.93 -34.30
N LEU A 46 -14.70 -3.31 -33.37
CA LEU A 46 -16.03 -2.77 -33.66
C LEU A 46 -16.13 -1.30 -33.22
N SER A 47 -16.25 -0.46 -34.25
CA SER A 47 -16.60 0.97 -34.26
C SER A 47 -15.70 1.93 -33.46
N HIS A 48 -14.67 2.44 -34.12
CA HIS A 48 -14.55 3.88 -34.45
C HIS A 48 -13.36 4.05 -35.39
N GLU A 49 -13.64 4.51 -36.62
CA GLU A 49 -12.60 4.94 -37.56
C GLU A 49 -11.87 6.15 -36.99
N SER A 50 -10.64 5.94 -36.52
CA SER A 50 -9.60 6.97 -36.53
C SER A 50 -8.27 6.28 -36.80
N GLU A 51 -7.66 6.65 -37.92
CA GLU A 51 -6.36 6.18 -38.38
C GLU A 51 -5.29 6.29 -37.27
N LEU A 52 -4.78 5.14 -36.82
CA LEU A 52 -3.59 5.06 -35.97
C LEU A 52 -2.53 4.20 -36.68
N GLN A 53 -1.32 4.73 -36.70
CA GLN A 53 -0.15 4.27 -37.43
C GLN A 53 0.27 2.81 -37.08
N PRO A 54 0.88 2.06 -38.02
CA PRO A 54 1.14 0.62 -37.89
C PRO A 54 2.53 0.30 -37.30
N SER A 55 2.80 0.64 -36.04
CA SER A 55 4.11 0.30 -35.42
C SER A 55 4.10 -0.56 -34.15
N ASP A 56 2.96 -0.81 -33.49
CA ASP A 56 2.96 -1.39 -32.11
C ASP A 56 2.32 -2.80 -31.97
N LYS A 57 2.32 -3.63 -33.02
CA LYS A 57 1.76 -5.00 -32.93
C LYS A 57 2.78 -6.08 -33.29
N THR A 58 3.77 -6.30 -32.42
CA THR A 58 4.57 -7.54 -32.48
C THR A 58 3.99 -8.55 -31.50
N VAL A 59 2.99 -9.31 -31.94
CA VAL A 59 2.46 -10.43 -31.14
C VAL A 59 3.50 -11.55 -31.20
N ILE A 60 4.19 -11.81 -30.08
CA ILE A 60 5.05 -12.98 -29.96
C ILE A 60 4.20 -14.11 -29.40
N SER A 61 3.80 -15.04 -30.26
CA SER A 61 3.06 -16.24 -29.87
C SER A 61 3.91 -17.48 -30.15
N SER A 62 4.16 -18.26 -29.11
CA SER A 62 4.82 -19.56 -29.15
C SER A 62 4.07 -20.51 -28.21
N ASP A 63 4.32 -21.83 -28.32
CA ASP A 63 3.70 -22.84 -27.45
C ASP A 63 3.89 -22.58 -25.94
N PHE A 64 4.87 -21.75 -25.56
CA PHE A 64 5.26 -21.50 -24.17
C PHE A 64 5.12 -20.05 -23.71
N PHE A 65 5.12 -19.08 -24.63
CA PHE A 65 5.06 -17.66 -24.33
C PHE A 65 4.07 -16.95 -25.23
N TRP A 66 3.29 -16.06 -24.63
CA TRP A 66 2.38 -15.14 -25.30
C TRP A 66 2.73 -13.73 -24.86
N SER A 67 2.93 -12.81 -25.81
CA SER A 67 3.16 -11.41 -25.50
C SER A 67 2.35 -10.51 -26.42
N CYS A 68 1.52 -9.66 -25.83
CA CYS A 68 0.74 -8.64 -26.53
C CYS A 68 0.37 -7.50 -25.59
N LYS A 69 0.29 -6.27 -26.10
CA LYS A 69 -0.10 -5.05 -25.34
C LYS A 69 0.64 -4.92 -24.01
N HIS A 70 1.95 -5.18 -24.01
CA HIS A 70 2.81 -5.15 -22.81
C HIS A 70 2.42 -6.14 -21.71
N LYS A 71 1.72 -7.22 -22.06
CA LYS A 71 1.43 -8.34 -21.16
C LYS A 71 2.21 -9.56 -21.57
N LEU A 72 2.66 -10.35 -20.59
CA LEU A 72 3.41 -11.58 -20.82
C LEU A 72 2.69 -12.78 -20.17
N GLY A 73 2.21 -13.70 -21.00
CA GLY A 73 1.73 -15.02 -20.60
C GLY A 73 2.86 -16.05 -20.66
N VAL A 74 3.12 -16.73 -19.55
CA VAL A 74 4.05 -17.87 -19.50
C VAL A 74 3.26 -19.15 -19.26
N SER A 75 3.49 -20.14 -20.12
CA SER A 75 2.78 -21.42 -20.05
C SER A 75 3.14 -22.20 -18.80
N THR A 76 2.13 -22.71 -18.08
CA THR A 76 2.34 -23.48 -16.85
C THR A 76 3.15 -24.76 -17.09
N SER A 77 3.12 -25.31 -18.31
CA SER A 77 3.93 -26.47 -18.71
C SER A 77 5.43 -26.17 -18.80
N ALA A 78 5.80 -24.89 -19.02
CA ALA A 78 7.19 -24.44 -19.14
C ALA A 78 7.81 -24.00 -17.80
N LEU A 79 7.01 -23.78 -16.75
CA LEU A 79 7.47 -23.12 -15.52
C LEU A 79 8.63 -23.83 -14.83
N LEU A 80 8.54 -25.13 -14.59
CA LEU A 80 9.59 -25.87 -13.87
C LEU A 80 10.90 -25.94 -14.68
N PRO A 81 10.90 -26.33 -15.98
CA PRO A 81 12.10 -26.27 -16.82
C PRO A 81 12.72 -24.87 -16.90
N LEU A 82 11.89 -23.84 -17.09
CA LEU A 82 12.32 -22.44 -17.21
C LEU A 82 12.91 -21.92 -15.90
N TYR A 83 12.28 -22.22 -14.76
CA TYR A 83 12.80 -21.86 -13.43
C TYR A 83 14.17 -22.48 -13.17
N LYS A 84 14.35 -23.77 -13.49
CA LYS A 84 15.65 -24.44 -13.34
C LYS A 84 16.73 -23.73 -14.17
N ALA A 85 16.46 -23.50 -15.45
CA ALA A 85 17.40 -22.79 -16.32
C ALA A 85 17.71 -21.37 -15.84
N ALA A 86 16.71 -20.59 -15.44
CA ALA A 86 16.88 -19.23 -14.92
C ALA A 86 17.71 -19.21 -13.62
N LYS A 87 17.44 -20.16 -12.72
CA LYS A 87 18.18 -20.32 -11.47
C LYS A 87 19.63 -20.69 -11.74
N ASP A 88 19.89 -21.66 -12.61
CA ASP A 88 21.25 -22.12 -12.91
C ASP A 88 22.07 -21.00 -13.56
N ALA A 89 21.49 -20.30 -14.55
CA ALA A 89 22.11 -19.14 -15.19
C ALA A 89 22.40 -17.99 -14.20
N PHE A 90 21.48 -17.72 -13.27
CA PHE A 90 21.71 -16.73 -12.21
C PHE A 90 22.84 -17.17 -11.26
N MET A 91 22.86 -18.44 -10.85
CA MET A 91 23.91 -18.95 -9.96
C MET A 91 25.28 -18.99 -10.64
N ASP A 92 25.34 -19.30 -11.93
CA ASP A 92 26.56 -19.25 -12.74
C ASP A 92 27.12 -17.84 -12.86
N SER A 93 26.29 -16.87 -13.26
CA SER A 93 26.69 -15.46 -13.35
C SER A 93 27.12 -14.90 -11.99
N LEU A 94 26.44 -15.28 -10.91
CA LEU A 94 26.85 -14.93 -9.54
C LEU A 94 28.21 -15.52 -9.15
N ARG A 95 28.47 -16.80 -9.48
CA ARG A 95 29.77 -17.43 -9.23
C ARG A 95 30.89 -16.68 -9.95
N GLN A 96 30.72 -16.43 -11.24
CA GLN A 96 31.68 -15.67 -12.05
C GLN A 96 31.91 -14.28 -11.46
N TYR A 97 30.83 -13.57 -11.07
CA TYR A 97 30.92 -12.24 -10.49
C TYR A 97 31.70 -12.22 -9.18
N LYS A 98 31.51 -13.22 -8.32
CA LYS A 98 32.26 -13.34 -7.06
C LYS A 98 33.74 -13.64 -7.29
N MET A 99 34.04 -14.56 -8.21
CA MET A 99 35.43 -14.90 -8.58
C MET A 99 36.19 -13.67 -9.06
N GLN A 100 35.54 -12.82 -9.87
CA GLN A 100 36.19 -11.63 -10.41
C GLN A 100 36.30 -10.47 -9.41
N ASN A 101 35.44 -10.40 -8.40
CA ASN A 101 35.52 -9.40 -7.33
C ASN A 101 36.37 -9.85 -6.12
N GLY A 102 36.97 -11.03 -6.15
CA GLY A 102 37.76 -11.56 -5.03
C GLY A 102 36.95 -11.82 -3.75
N ILE A 103 35.62 -11.95 -3.85
CA ILE A 103 34.75 -12.28 -2.70
C ILE A 103 34.63 -13.81 -2.63
N THR A 104 35.73 -14.47 -2.28
CA THR A 104 35.72 -15.86 -1.80
C THR A 104 35.81 -15.80 -0.28
N ASN A 105 34.80 -16.35 0.41
CA ASN A 105 34.75 -16.46 1.88
C ASN A 105 35.69 -17.55 2.43
N ASP A 106 36.74 -17.94 1.70
CA ASP A 106 37.65 -18.99 2.13
C ASP A 106 39.00 -18.37 2.50
N GLU A 107 39.24 -18.27 3.80
CA GLU A 107 40.56 -18.13 4.41
C GLU A 107 41.37 -19.41 4.13
N SER A 108 41.91 -19.56 2.93
CA SER A 108 43.07 -20.42 2.63
C SER A 108 43.33 -20.45 1.12
N ASP A 109 44.08 -19.48 0.61
CA ASP A 109 45.20 -19.81 -0.27
C ASP A 109 46.07 -18.56 -0.53
N GLU A 110 47.29 -18.61 -0.02
CA GLU A 110 48.35 -17.69 -0.41
C GLU A 110 48.85 -18.09 -1.80
N GLY A 111 48.80 -17.14 -2.73
CA GLY A 111 49.61 -17.20 -3.94
C GLY A 111 48.83 -17.42 -5.23
N ASN A 112 48.16 -16.38 -5.71
CA ASN A 112 48.23 -16.07 -7.14
C ASN A 112 47.85 -14.62 -7.44
N THR A 113 48.66 -14.00 -8.31
CA THR A 113 48.62 -12.60 -8.73
C THR A 113 47.22 -12.21 -9.23
N SER A 114 46.46 -11.49 -8.40
CA SER A 114 45.17 -10.94 -8.79
C SER A 114 45.37 -9.80 -9.79
N LYS A 115 45.23 -10.13 -11.08
CA LYS A 115 45.00 -9.10 -12.11
C LYS A 115 43.73 -8.37 -11.74
N SER A 116 43.84 -7.07 -11.44
CA SER A 116 42.70 -6.18 -11.29
C SER A 116 41.80 -6.32 -12.54
N PRO A 117 40.50 -6.59 -12.38
CA PRO A 117 39.62 -6.76 -13.52
C PRO A 117 39.57 -5.45 -14.33
N SER A 118 39.62 -5.55 -15.65
CA SER A 118 39.33 -4.40 -16.49
C SER A 118 37.89 -3.95 -16.20
N SER A 119 37.69 -2.64 -16.06
CA SER A 119 36.37 -2.05 -15.75
C SER A 119 35.28 -2.47 -16.73
N SER A 120 35.65 -2.73 -17.99
CA SER A 120 34.77 -3.24 -19.04
C SER A 120 34.30 -4.68 -18.78
N SER A 121 35.18 -5.58 -18.36
CA SER A 121 34.84 -6.99 -18.10
C SER A 121 33.90 -7.12 -16.90
N LEU A 122 34.13 -6.34 -15.84
CA LEU A 122 33.25 -6.33 -14.66
C LEU A 122 31.85 -5.81 -15.01
N THR A 123 31.75 -4.77 -15.85
CA THR A 123 30.46 -4.20 -16.27
C THR A 123 29.61 -5.20 -17.06
N VAL A 124 30.23 -5.98 -17.96
CA VAL A 124 29.53 -7.04 -18.71
C VAL A 124 28.93 -8.07 -17.75
N LEU A 125 29.71 -8.51 -16.76
CA LEU A 125 29.28 -9.51 -15.81
C LEU A 125 28.17 -9.02 -14.87
N GLU A 126 28.24 -7.77 -14.44
CA GLU A 126 27.13 -7.14 -13.72
C GLU A 126 25.84 -7.12 -14.56
N ASN A 127 25.93 -6.84 -15.86
CA ASN A 127 24.75 -6.85 -16.75
C ASN A 127 24.18 -8.27 -16.90
N GLU A 128 25.00 -9.30 -17.03
CA GLU A 128 24.54 -10.70 -17.06
C GLU A 128 23.83 -11.08 -15.76
N VAL A 129 24.40 -10.69 -14.61
CA VAL A 129 23.76 -10.89 -13.30
C VAL A 129 22.41 -10.17 -13.24
N MET A 130 22.32 -8.93 -13.71
CA MET A 130 21.06 -8.18 -13.74
C MET A 130 20.02 -8.81 -14.67
N LYS A 131 20.45 -9.37 -15.81
CA LYS A 131 19.58 -10.06 -16.76
C LYS A 131 19.02 -11.37 -16.17
N HIS A 132 19.89 -12.27 -15.69
CA HIS A 132 19.46 -13.55 -15.13
C HIS A 132 18.71 -13.40 -13.80
N SER A 133 19.05 -12.38 -13.00
CA SER A 133 18.27 -12.09 -11.79
C SER A 133 16.86 -11.60 -12.09
N ARG A 134 16.62 -10.86 -13.19
CA ARG A 134 15.27 -10.51 -13.65
C ARG A 134 14.48 -11.78 -13.97
N ALA A 135 15.05 -12.68 -14.79
CA ALA A 135 14.39 -13.93 -15.17
C ALA A 135 14.03 -14.80 -13.97
N VAL A 136 14.95 -15.02 -13.01
CA VAL A 136 14.66 -15.87 -11.85
C VAL A 136 13.64 -15.22 -10.90
N LEU A 137 13.62 -13.89 -10.76
CA LEU A 137 12.68 -13.18 -9.89
C LEU A 137 11.25 -13.19 -10.42
N LEU A 138 11.06 -13.14 -11.74
CA LEU A 138 9.73 -13.28 -12.37
C LEU A 138 9.14 -14.68 -12.19
N LEU A 139 9.97 -15.69 -11.93
CA LEU A 139 9.55 -17.09 -11.72
C LEU A 139 9.53 -17.45 -10.22
N SER A 140 10.31 -16.75 -9.41
CA SER A 140 10.46 -16.97 -7.97
C SER A 140 10.69 -15.64 -7.25
N CYS A 141 9.58 -14.97 -6.94
CA CYS A 141 9.57 -13.61 -6.38
C CYS A 141 10.33 -13.49 -5.05
N ASP A 142 10.45 -14.57 -4.28
CA ASP A 142 11.07 -14.55 -2.96
C ASP A 142 12.55 -14.95 -2.95
N PHE A 143 13.20 -15.03 -4.12
CA PHE A 143 14.61 -15.36 -4.24
C PHE A 143 15.52 -14.24 -3.69
N GLY A 144 15.72 -14.24 -2.38
CA GLY A 144 16.37 -13.15 -1.63
C GLY A 144 17.79 -12.82 -2.10
N THR A 145 18.58 -13.83 -2.50
CA THR A 145 19.95 -13.62 -3.02
C THR A 145 19.96 -12.75 -4.28
N ALA A 146 19.00 -12.95 -5.18
CA ALA A 146 18.86 -12.15 -6.40
C ALA A 146 18.52 -10.70 -6.06
N TRP A 147 17.50 -10.47 -5.22
CA TRP A 147 17.15 -9.14 -4.75
C TRP A 147 18.32 -8.39 -4.09
N ASN A 148 19.08 -9.06 -3.21
CA ASN A 148 20.20 -8.43 -2.51
C ASN A 148 21.35 -8.10 -3.45
N LEU A 149 21.64 -8.98 -4.41
CA LEU A 149 22.67 -8.73 -5.40
C LEU A 149 22.31 -7.56 -6.33
N ARG A 150 21.04 -7.47 -6.75
CA ARG A 150 20.57 -6.29 -7.49
C ARG A 150 20.76 -5.00 -6.70
N LYS A 151 20.38 -4.97 -5.42
CA LYS A 151 20.61 -3.80 -4.55
C LYS A 151 22.09 -3.40 -4.51
N LEU A 152 22.99 -4.38 -4.39
CA LEU A 152 24.43 -4.14 -4.39
C LEU A 152 24.90 -3.51 -5.71
N LEU A 153 24.53 -4.09 -6.85
CA LEU A 153 24.96 -3.63 -8.17
C LEU A 153 24.39 -2.26 -8.52
N VAL A 154 23.09 -2.05 -8.28
CA VAL A 154 22.42 -0.78 -8.55
C VAL A 154 23.00 0.34 -7.67
N SER A 155 23.30 0.05 -6.40
CA SER A 155 23.92 1.02 -5.49
C SER A 155 25.26 1.53 -6.00
N ARG A 156 26.05 0.70 -6.69
CA ARG A 156 27.37 1.10 -7.21
C ARG A 156 27.28 2.01 -8.42
N ARG A 157 26.17 1.93 -9.18
CA ARG A 157 26.01 2.67 -10.44
C ARG A 157 25.49 4.09 -10.23
N TYR A 158 24.76 4.36 -9.15
CA TYR A 158 24.21 5.69 -8.79
C TYR A 158 23.48 6.42 -9.93
N LYS A 159 22.86 5.68 -10.86
CA LYS A 159 22.08 6.24 -11.98
C LYS A 159 20.60 6.23 -11.65
N TYR A 160 19.96 7.39 -11.79
CA TYR A 160 18.52 7.56 -11.55
C TYR A 160 17.65 6.58 -12.35
N SER A 161 17.93 6.42 -13.66
CA SER A 161 17.15 5.54 -14.54
C SER A 161 17.08 4.11 -14.04
N ILE A 162 18.17 3.59 -13.48
CA ILE A 162 18.25 2.21 -12.98
C ILE A 162 17.35 2.03 -11.76
N PHE A 163 17.19 3.04 -10.90
CA PHE A 163 16.24 2.97 -9.79
C PHE A 163 14.80 2.89 -10.28
N ILE A 164 14.45 3.61 -11.35
CA ILE A 164 13.12 3.54 -11.97
C ILE A 164 12.88 2.16 -12.60
N GLU A 165 13.89 1.60 -13.27
CA GLU A 165 13.84 0.22 -13.78
C GLU A 165 13.64 -0.80 -12.64
N GLU A 166 14.25 -0.60 -11.47
CA GLU A 166 14.02 -1.46 -10.30
C GLU A 166 12.61 -1.35 -9.72
N LEU A 167 11.99 -0.17 -9.74
CA LEU A 167 10.57 -0.01 -9.38
C LEU A 167 9.68 -0.78 -10.36
N HIS A 168 9.93 -0.63 -11.66
CA HIS A 168 9.19 -1.35 -12.70
C HIS A 168 9.38 -2.88 -12.60
N MET A 169 10.60 -3.36 -12.32
CA MET A 169 10.81 -4.79 -12.10
C MET A 169 10.05 -5.31 -10.88
N SER A 170 9.99 -4.54 -9.79
CA SER A 170 9.19 -4.92 -8.63
C SER A 170 7.68 -4.85 -8.89
N ASP A 171 7.22 -3.95 -9.77
CA ASP A 171 5.84 -3.84 -10.23
C ASP A 171 5.43 -5.13 -10.97
N LEU A 172 6.25 -5.55 -11.93
CA LEU A 172 6.08 -6.84 -12.63
C LEU A 172 5.92 -8.01 -11.66
N VAL A 173 6.73 -8.08 -10.61
CA VAL A 173 6.62 -9.13 -9.59
C VAL A 173 5.30 -9.01 -8.80
N LEU A 174 4.88 -7.79 -8.47
CA LEU A 174 3.64 -7.54 -7.73
C LEU A 174 2.38 -7.77 -8.59
N SER A 175 2.49 -7.73 -9.92
CA SER A 175 1.37 -8.01 -10.82
C SER A 175 0.81 -9.43 -10.64
N TYR A 176 1.68 -10.43 -10.44
CA TYR A 176 1.28 -11.83 -10.19
C TYR A 176 1.37 -12.24 -8.71
N SER A 177 2.22 -11.57 -7.92
CA SER A 177 2.42 -11.84 -6.50
C SER A 177 2.23 -10.55 -5.66
N PRO A 178 0.99 -10.03 -5.55
CA PRO A 178 0.69 -8.72 -4.94
C PRO A 178 1.05 -8.61 -3.45
N LYS A 179 1.33 -9.76 -2.81
CA LYS A 179 1.66 -9.88 -1.39
C LYS A 179 3.14 -10.23 -1.14
N SER A 180 4.02 -10.20 -2.15
CA SER A 180 5.44 -10.51 -1.95
C SER A 180 6.14 -9.47 -1.06
N GLU A 181 6.59 -9.90 0.12
CA GLU A 181 7.34 -9.06 1.06
C GLU A 181 8.68 -8.60 0.49
N ARG A 182 9.33 -9.43 -0.33
CA ARG A 182 10.63 -9.11 -0.94
C ARG A 182 10.49 -7.97 -1.94
N ALA A 183 9.44 -7.99 -2.76
CA ALA A 183 9.15 -6.91 -3.71
C ALA A 183 8.85 -5.59 -2.98
N TRP A 184 7.95 -5.60 -1.98
CA TRP A 184 7.66 -4.40 -1.17
C TRP A 184 8.88 -3.86 -0.43
N SER A 185 9.72 -4.75 0.12
CA SER A 185 10.98 -4.37 0.75
C SER A 185 11.96 -3.74 -0.24
N HIS A 186 12.03 -4.26 -1.46
CA HIS A 186 12.86 -3.70 -2.53
C HIS A 186 12.38 -2.30 -2.93
N ARG A 187 11.07 -2.08 -3.11
CA ARG A 187 10.51 -0.75 -3.39
C ARG A 187 10.86 0.27 -2.32
N ARG A 188 10.70 -0.08 -1.04
CA ARG A 188 11.13 0.79 0.08
C ARG A 188 12.61 1.13 0.01
N TRP A 189 13.45 0.16 -0.35
CA TRP A 189 14.88 0.41 -0.54
C TRP A 189 15.14 1.38 -1.70
N VAL A 190 14.47 1.22 -2.84
CA VAL A 190 14.62 2.15 -3.98
C VAL A 190 14.24 3.58 -3.56
N ILE A 191 13.09 3.77 -2.93
CA ILE A 191 12.63 5.10 -2.48
C ILE A 191 13.63 5.73 -1.50
N LYS A 192 14.17 4.96 -0.56
CA LYS A 192 15.24 5.43 0.34
C LYS A 192 16.52 5.85 -0.41
N MET A 193 16.86 5.16 -1.49
CA MET A 193 18.06 5.46 -2.27
C MET A 193 17.91 6.73 -3.10
N VAL A 194 16.71 7.02 -3.61
CA VAL A 194 16.44 8.23 -4.39
C VAL A 194 16.13 9.45 -3.54
N ALA A 195 15.54 9.25 -2.36
CA ALA A 195 15.19 10.32 -1.43
C ALA A 195 16.44 11.14 -1.03
N GLY A 196 16.33 12.47 -1.15
CA GLY A 196 17.39 13.42 -0.82
C GLY A 196 18.56 13.47 -1.82
N LYS A 197 18.57 12.63 -2.86
CA LYS A 197 19.64 12.61 -3.89
C LYS A 197 19.18 13.12 -5.25
N TYR A 198 17.90 13.03 -5.56
CA TYR A 198 17.32 13.47 -6.83
C TYR A 198 16.10 14.36 -6.56
N SER A 199 15.87 15.35 -7.44
CA SER A 199 14.77 16.32 -7.32
C SER A 199 13.39 15.75 -7.64
N ASN A 200 13.30 14.64 -8.38
CA ASN A 200 12.04 14.01 -8.82
C ASN A 200 11.35 13.16 -7.74
N LEU A 201 11.68 13.33 -6.46
CA LEU A 201 11.10 12.49 -5.39
C LEU A 201 9.57 12.64 -5.33
N GLU A 202 9.06 13.86 -5.49
CA GLU A 202 7.63 14.16 -5.45
C GLU A 202 6.86 13.35 -6.52
N GLU A 203 7.32 13.43 -7.76
CA GLU A 203 6.75 12.69 -8.91
C GLU A 203 6.79 11.17 -8.71
N ILE A 204 7.88 10.65 -8.15
CA ILE A 204 7.99 9.21 -7.85
C ILE A 204 6.98 8.82 -6.79
N VAL A 205 6.87 9.59 -5.70
CA VAL A 205 5.94 9.29 -4.61
C VAL A 205 4.49 9.30 -5.09
N ASP A 206 4.12 10.24 -5.95
CA ASP A 206 2.79 10.27 -6.59
C ASP A 206 2.54 9.02 -7.43
N ARG A 207 3.51 8.63 -8.26
CA ARG A 207 3.43 7.43 -9.08
C ARG A 207 3.31 6.16 -8.24
N GLU A 208 4.08 6.06 -7.16
CA GLU A 208 4.02 4.93 -6.23
C GLU A 208 2.69 4.86 -5.48
N SER A 209 2.12 6.01 -5.10
CA SER A 209 0.81 6.06 -4.45
C SER A 209 -0.30 5.59 -5.38
N GLU A 210 -0.27 6.05 -6.64
CA GLU A 210 -1.21 5.61 -7.68
C GLU A 210 -1.04 4.13 -8.03
N PHE A 211 0.21 3.63 -8.05
CA PHE A 211 0.48 2.21 -8.20
C PHE A 211 -0.21 1.37 -7.10
N VAL A 212 -0.10 1.78 -5.83
CA VAL A 212 -0.79 1.09 -4.73
C VAL A 212 -2.30 1.11 -4.92
N LYS A 213 -2.88 2.25 -5.34
CA LYS A 213 -4.32 2.36 -5.61
C LYS A 213 -4.75 1.29 -6.61
N LYS A 214 -4.13 1.26 -7.79
CA LYS A 214 -4.43 0.28 -8.86
C LYS A 214 -4.25 -1.17 -8.39
N LEU A 215 -3.20 -1.44 -7.62
CA LEU A 215 -2.95 -2.79 -7.10
C LEU A 215 -4.01 -3.21 -6.07
N SER A 216 -4.47 -2.30 -5.23
CA SER A 216 -5.53 -2.56 -4.24
C SER A 216 -6.89 -2.83 -4.90
N GLU A 217 -7.16 -2.27 -6.09
CA GLU A 217 -8.38 -2.56 -6.87
C GLU A 217 -8.37 -4.01 -7.36
N ARG A 218 -7.20 -4.47 -7.83
CA ARG A 218 -7.00 -5.82 -8.38
C ARG A 218 -6.91 -6.88 -7.28
N SER A 219 -6.31 -6.56 -6.13
CA SER A 219 -6.06 -7.48 -5.02
C SER A 219 -6.80 -7.04 -3.76
N LYS A 220 -7.99 -7.59 -3.53
CA LYS A 220 -8.76 -7.37 -2.30
C LYS A 220 -7.94 -7.68 -1.04
N MET A 221 -8.15 -6.87 0.01
CA MET A 221 -7.52 -7.02 1.33
C MET A 221 -5.98 -7.06 1.28
N ASN A 222 -5.36 -6.20 0.45
CA ASN A 222 -3.91 -6.09 0.37
C ASN A 222 -3.34 -5.12 1.42
N TYR A 223 -3.27 -5.57 2.68
CA TYR A 223 -2.69 -4.78 3.76
C TYR A 223 -1.23 -4.36 3.49
N ARG A 224 -0.45 -5.16 2.72
CA ARG A 224 0.95 -4.84 2.41
C ARG A 224 1.08 -3.61 1.52
N ALA A 225 0.18 -3.49 0.54
CA ALA A 225 0.13 -2.33 -0.34
C ALA A 225 -0.26 -1.07 0.46
N TRP A 226 -1.31 -1.15 1.28
CA TRP A 226 -1.71 -0.05 2.16
C TRP A 226 -0.62 0.35 3.17
N ASN A 227 0.04 -0.63 3.80
CA ASN A 227 1.16 -0.37 4.70
C ASN A 227 2.34 0.31 3.98
N TYR A 228 2.62 -0.06 2.73
CA TYR A 228 3.61 0.64 1.91
C TYR A 228 3.18 2.09 1.62
N ARG A 229 1.90 2.33 1.31
CA ARG A 229 1.36 3.67 1.10
C ARG A 229 1.40 4.53 2.35
N CYS A 230 1.11 3.98 3.53
CA CYS A 230 1.31 4.65 4.82
C CYS A 230 2.79 4.99 5.05
N TRP A 231 3.71 4.08 4.70
CA TRP A 231 5.14 4.35 4.81
C TRP A 231 5.61 5.48 3.88
N LEU A 232 5.02 5.61 2.68
CA LEU A 232 5.33 6.69 1.73
C LEU A 232 4.97 8.09 2.26
N VAL A 233 4.02 8.20 3.20
CA VAL A 233 3.60 9.47 3.81
C VAL A 233 4.79 10.25 4.38
N ALA A 234 5.81 9.57 4.88
CA ALA A 234 7.03 10.21 5.39
C ALA A 234 7.85 10.97 4.32
N TYR A 235 7.62 10.67 3.04
CA TYR A 235 8.32 11.26 1.89
C TYR A 235 7.48 12.27 1.10
N MET A 236 6.23 12.51 1.51
CA MET A 236 5.30 13.42 0.83
C MET A 236 5.50 14.87 1.28
N SER A 237 5.35 15.80 0.33
CA SER A 237 5.19 17.23 0.62
C SER A 237 3.82 17.49 1.26
N VAL A 238 3.65 18.62 1.98
CA VAL A 238 2.34 18.98 2.54
C VAL A 238 1.26 19.13 1.45
N GLY A 239 1.64 19.61 0.27
CA GLY A 239 0.77 19.68 -0.90
C GLY A 239 0.29 18.29 -1.34
N GLN A 240 1.21 17.32 -1.45
CA GLN A 240 0.87 15.93 -1.76
C GLN A 240 -0.03 15.30 -0.70
N LEU A 241 0.26 15.52 0.59
CA LEU A 241 -0.56 14.98 1.68
C LEU A 241 -2.03 15.41 1.55
N ARG A 242 -2.27 16.70 1.27
CA ARG A 242 -3.61 17.24 1.07
C ARG A 242 -4.26 16.66 -0.20
N GLY A 243 -3.49 16.56 -1.29
CA GLY A 243 -3.95 15.93 -2.52
C GLY A 243 -4.37 14.48 -2.31
N GLU A 244 -3.59 13.69 -1.58
CA GLU A 244 -3.89 12.29 -1.27
C GLU A 244 -5.10 12.15 -0.31
N LEU A 245 -5.26 13.06 0.64
CA LEU A 245 -6.45 13.08 1.51
C LEU A 245 -7.72 13.31 0.70
N ASN A 246 -7.69 14.22 -0.27
CA ASN A 246 -8.82 14.46 -1.17
C ASN A 246 -9.07 13.25 -2.09
N LYS A 247 -8.04 12.73 -2.77
CA LYS A 247 -8.17 11.58 -3.68
C LYS A 247 -8.68 10.31 -2.97
N SER A 248 -8.27 10.08 -1.73
CA SER A 248 -8.67 8.88 -0.98
C SER A 248 -10.10 8.94 -0.43
N GLN A 249 -10.76 10.11 -0.50
CA GLN A 249 -12.13 10.27 0.01
C GLN A 249 -13.14 9.46 -0.82
N GLU A 250 -13.00 9.47 -2.15
CA GLU A 250 -13.84 8.67 -3.05
C GLU A 250 -13.70 7.17 -2.75
N TRP A 251 -12.46 6.70 -2.64
CA TRP A 251 -12.19 5.30 -2.31
C TRP A 251 -12.84 4.89 -0.99
N ALA A 252 -12.62 5.66 0.07
CA ALA A 252 -13.15 5.36 1.39
C ALA A 252 -14.68 5.44 1.44
N GLY A 253 -15.30 6.34 0.67
CA GLY A 253 -16.76 6.42 0.51
C GLY A 253 -17.36 5.20 -0.18
N LEU A 254 -16.67 4.62 -1.16
CA LEU A 254 -17.09 3.37 -1.81
C LEU A 254 -16.77 2.12 -0.97
N HIS A 255 -15.71 2.17 -0.16
CA HIS A 255 -15.19 1.04 0.60
C HIS A 255 -15.24 1.32 2.11
N VAL A 256 -16.43 1.61 2.64
CA VAL A 256 -16.63 2.01 4.05
C VAL A 256 -16.22 0.97 5.11
N ALA A 257 -16.01 -0.28 4.71
CA ALA A 257 -15.49 -1.35 5.57
C ALA A 257 -13.96 -1.50 5.52
N ASP A 258 -13.26 -0.77 4.63
CA ASP A 258 -11.82 -0.87 4.46
C ASP A 258 -11.07 -0.05 5.52
N ASN A 259 -10.81 -0.69 6.66
CA ASN A 259 -10.03 -0.11 7.75
C ASN A 259 -8.61 0.30 7.31
N SER A 260 -8.04 -0.33 6.28
CA SER A 260 -6.69 0.03 5.81
C SER A 260 -6.69 1.40 5.13
N CYS A 261 -7.76 1.73 4.40
CA CYS A 261 -7.93 3.05 3.80
C CYS A 261 -8.11 4.13 4.88
N PHE A 262 -8.95 3.90 5.89
CA PHE A 262 -9.11 4.85 7.00
C PHE A 262 -7.83 5.01 7.82
N HIS A 263 -7.06 3.93 8.02
CA HIS A 263 -5.73 4.03 8.63
C HIS A 263 -4.78 4.90 7.80
N TYR A 264 -4.77 4.75 6.47
CA TYR A 264 -4.00 5.61 5.58
C TYR A 264 -4.39 7.08 5.69
N ARG A 265 -5.70 7.38 5.72
CA ARG A 265 -6.21 8.75 5.96
C ARG A 265 -5.72 9.29 7.30
N ALA A 266 -5.77 8.50 8.37
CA ALA A 266 -5.25 8.89 9.68
C ALA A 266 -3.74 9.20 9.63
N CYS A 267 -2.93 8.39 8.92
CA CYS A 267 -1.51 8.67 8.71
C CYS A 267 -1.27 10.01 7.99
N LEU A 268 -2.04 10.29 6.92
CA LEU A 268 -1.95 11.57 6.21
C LEU A 268 -2.24 12.75 7.13
N MET A 269 -3.35 12.68 7.88
CA MET A 269 -3.77 13.75 8.79
C MET A 269 -2.78 13.97 9.94
N LEU A 270 -2.23 12.89 10.52
CA LEU A 270 -1.19 12.98 11.54
C LEU A 270 0.07 13.66 10.99
N ARG A 271 0.46 13.36 9.75
CA ARG A 271 1.63 13.98 9.13
C ARG A 271 1.41 15.47 8.84
N ILE A 272 0.20 15.86 8.41
CA ILE A 272 -0.17 17.27 8.24
C ILE A 272 -0.13 18.00 9.58
N LEU A 273 -0.67 17.39 10.64
CA LEU A 273 -0.64 17.95 12.00
C LEU A 273 0.81 18.10 12.52
N GLU A 274 1.68 17.11 12.29
CA GLU A 274 3.09 17.17 12.68
C GLU A 274 3.82 18.32 11.97
N ALA A 275 3.60 18.49 10.66
CA ALA A 275 4.18 19.60 9.90
C ALA A 275 3.76 20.97 10.46
N PHE A 276 2.51 21.11 10.88
CA PHE A 276 2.01 22.32 11.53
C PHE A 276 2.68 22.57 12.90
N LEU A 277 2.75 21.54 13.76
CA LEU A 277 3.33 21.67 15.11
C LEU A 277 4.82 22.02 15.09
N ASN A 278 5.55 21.57 14.08
CA ASN A 278 6.98 21.84 13.93
C ASN A 278 7.31 23.26 13.42
N LYS A 279 6.30 24.13 13.25
CA LYS A 279 6.43 25.55 12.85
C LYS A 279 7.10 25.77 11.49
N ASP A 280 6.92 24.86 10.52
CA ASP A 280 7.00 25.23 9.10
C ASP A 280 5.76 26.08 8.74
N GLN A 281 5.63 27.24 9.38
CA GLN A 281 4.48 28.17 9.30
C GLN A 281 4.29 28.78 7.90
N THR A 282 5.20 28.49 6.97
CA THR A 282 5.13 28.95 5.59
C THR A 282 4.18 28.10 4.71
N VAL A 283 3.69 26.95 5.19
CA VAL A 283 2.98 25.96 4.34
C VAL A 283 1.55 25.62 4.79
N CYS A 284 1.17 25.80 6.06
CA CYS A 284 -0.18 25.46 6.56
C CYS A 284 -0.62 26.40 7.69
N SER A 285 -1.75 27.10 7.49
CA SER A 285 -2.34 27.96 8.52
C SER A 285 -3.11 27.15 9.58
N SER A 286 -3.25 27.72 10.78
CA SER A 286 -4.00 27.09 11.88
C SER A 286 -5.47 26.91 11.51
N GLU A 287 -6.03 27.91 10.82
CA GLU A 287 -7.40 27.91 10.33
C GLU A 287 -7.64 26.82 9.29
N GLU A 288 -6.74 26.63 8.32
CA GLU A 288 -6.85 25.55 7.34
C GLU A 288 -6.82 24.16 7.97
N LEU A 289 -5.97 23.96 8.98
CA LEU A 289 -5.87 22.70 9.68
C LEU A 289 -7.16 22.40 10.46
N HIS A 290 -7.72 23.40 11.16
CA HIS A 290 -8.99 23.29 11.87
C HIS A 290 -10.14 22.94 10.92
N VAL A 291 -10.24 23.66 9.80
CA VAL A 291 -11.24 23.40 8.75
C VAL A 291 -11.10 21.97 8.20
N THR A 292 -9.88 21.54 7.85
CA THR A 292 -9.64 20.19 7.32
C THR A 292 -10.08 19.11 8.30
N TRP A 293 -9.78 19.28 9.59
CA TRP A 293 -10.17 18.30 10.62
C TRP A 293 -11.69 18.26 10.83
N LYS A 294 -12.32 19.43 10.80
CA LYS A 294 -13.77 19.58 10.92
C LYS A 294 -14.51 18.99 9.74
N GLU A 295 -14.04 19.23 8.52
CA GLU A 295 -14.61 18.64 7.30
C GLU A 295 -14.54 17.11 7.32
N GLU A 296 -13.42 16.55 7.77
CA GLU A 296 -13.28 15.09 7.93
C GLU A 296 -14.24 14.55 9.00
N LEU A 297 -14.37 15.23 10.13
CA LEU A 297 -15.38 14.89 11.15
C LEU A 297 -16.79 14.89 10.52
N ASP A 298 -17.22 15.99 9.91
CA ASP A 298 -18.55 16.12 9.32
C ASP A 298 -18.81 15.07 8.22
N TRP A 299 -17.77 14.72 7.45
CA TRP A 299 -17.87 13.70 6.41
C TRP A 299 -18.03 12.29 6.99
N VAL A 300 -17.21 11.91 7.99
CA VAL A 300 -17.32 10.61 8.65
C VAL A 300 -18.66 10.46 9.37
N GLU A 301 -19.19 11.54 9.95
CA GLU A 301 -20.53 11.54 10.54
C GLU A 301 -21.61 11.14 9.52
N LYS A 302 -21.56 11.72 8.32
CA LYS A 302 -22.49 11.38 7.22
C LYS A 302 -22.37 9.91 6.84
N LEU A 303 -21.14 9.39 6.76
CA LEU A 303 -20.91 7.97 6.47
C LEU A 303 -21.44 7.05 7.58
N ILE A 304 -21.24 7.39 8.85
CA ILE A 304 -21.74 6.61 9.99
C ILE A 304 -23.28 6.52 9.96
N LYS A 305 -23.94 7.63 9.62
CA LYS A 305 -25.40 7.69 9.49
C LYS A 305 -25.91 6.91 8.27
N LEU A 306 -25.17 6.93 7.16
CA LEU A 306 -25.57 6.25 5.92
C LEU A 306 -25.27 4.74 5.94
N HIS A 307 -24.15 4.34 6.51
CA HIS A 307 -23.63 2.97 6.51
C HIS A 307 -23.58 2.40 7.92
N VAL A 308 -24.78 2.01 8.39
CA VAL A 308 -25.02 1.45 9.72
C VAL A 308 -24.15 0.21 9.96
N GLY A 309 -23.59 0.09 11.17
CA GLY A 309 -22.91 -1.11 11.64
C GLY A 309 -21.49 -1.30 11.11
N ARG A 310 -20.85 -0.25 10.60
CA ARG A 310 -19.47 -0.33 10.07
C ARG A 310 -18.45 0.16 11.10
N GLU A 311 -17.75 -0.78 11.72
CA GLU A 311 -16.76 -0.52 12.78
C GLU A 311 -15.65 0.45 12.36
N ALA A 312 -15.14 0.31 11.12
CA ALA A 312 -14.05 1.14 10.60
C ALA A 312 -14.35 2.65 10.69
N LEU A 313 -15.61 3.05 10.46
CA LEU A 313 -16.03 4.45 10.55
C LEU A 313 -15.96 4.97 11.99
N TRP A 314 -16.38 4.16 12.96
CA TRP A 314 -16.32 4.51 14.38
C TRP A 314 -14.89 4.55 14.90
N LEU A 315 -14.01 3.66 14.43
CA LEU A 315 -12.58 3.70 14.75
C LEU A 315 -11.91 4.95 14.18
N HIS A 316 -12.25 5.34 12.95
CA HIS A 316 -11.74 6.60 12.37
C HIS A 316 -12.29 7.82 13.09
N ARG A 317 -13.59 7.84 13.43
CA ARG A 317 -14.20 8.90 14.25
C ARG A 317 -13.50 9.05 15.60
N ARG A 318 -13.17 7.93 16.25
CA ARG A 318 -12.40 7.88 17.49
C ARG A 318 -11.02 8.51 17.34
N PHE A 319 -10.30 8.21 16.27
CA PHE A 319 -9.03 8.87 15.96
C PHE A 319 -9.21 10.39 15.83
N LEU A 320 -10.18 10.85 15.02
CA LEU A 320 -10.41 12.27 14.78
C LEU A 320 -10.78 13.02 16.06
N ALA A 321 -11.70 12.46 16.85
CA ALA A 321 -12.13 13.01 18.13
C ALA A 321 -10.96 13.11 19.13
N SER A 322 -10.10 12.09 19.19
CA SER A 322 -8.92 12.12 20.07
C SER A 322 -7.99 13.29 19.72
N SER A 323 -7.73 13.51 18.43
CA SER A 323 -6.92 14.63 17.98
C SER A 323 -7.62 15.97 18.18
N TRP A 324 -8.94 16.04 17.99
CA TRP A 324 -9.74 17.25 18.23
C TRP A 324 -9.60 17.74 19.68
N VAL A 325 -9.87 16.82 20.62
CA VAL A 325 -9.77 17.05 22.06
C VAL A 325 -8.35 17.52 22.43
N LYS A 326 -7.33 16.80 21.95
CA LYS A 326 -5.94 17.08 22.31
C LYS A 326 -5.36 18.38 21.76
N TYR A 327 -5.67 18.72 20.50
CA TYR A 327 -4.95 19.76 19.78
C TYR A 327 -5.79 21.00 19.47
N PHE A 328 -7.12 20.88 19.40
CA PHE A 328 -7.99 21.97 18.95
C PHE A 328 -8.87 22.52 20.08
N ALA A 329 -9.29 21.67 21.01
CA ALA A 329 -10.15 22.08 22.13
C ALA A 329 -9.49 23.07 23.10
N ALA A 330 -8.16 23.00 23.27
CA ALA A 330 -7.42 23.83 24.22
C ALA A 330 -6.71 25.05 23.59
N SER A 331 -6.41 25.01 22.28
CA SER A 331 -5.33 25.84 21.73
C SER A 331 -5.77 27.12 21.03
N MET A 332 -7.00 27.26 20.51
CA MET A 332 -7.25 28.36 19.54
C MET A 332 -8.46 29.28 19.81
N MET A 333 -9.53 28.88 20.52
CA MET A 333 -10.74 29.74 20.62
C MET A 333 -11.57 29.66 21.93
N GLY A 334 -10.99 29.16 23.02
CA GLY A 334 -11.66 29.11 24.32
C GLY A 334 -12.68 27.97 24.45
N THR A 335 -13.30 27.86 25.62
CA THR A 335 -14.16 26.74 26.06
C THR A 335 -15.42 26.50 25.21
N CYS A 336 -15.77 27.41 24.30
CA CYS A 336 -16.99 27.32 23.49
C CYS A 336 -16.93 26.27 22.37
N ASP A 337 -15.74 25.95 21.84
CA ASP A 337 -15.60 25.00 20.72
C ASP A 337 -15.71 23.54 21.20
N ILE A 338 -15.17 23.23 22.39
CA ILE A 338 -15.31 21.90 22.99
C ILE A 338 -16.75 21.58 23.39
N ASP A 339 -17.48 22.57 23.91
CA ASP A 339 -18.89 22.40 24.25
C ASP A 339 -19.73 22.03 23.02
N LYS A 340 -19.54 22.76 21.91
CA LYS A 340 -20.21 22.47 20.64
C LYS A 340 -19.83 21.10 20.09
N PHE A 341 -18.56 20.73 20.18
CA PHE A 341 -18.09 19.42 19.79
C PHE A 341 -18.80 18.31 20.58
N ILE A 342 -18.84 18.42 21.91
CA ILE A 342 -19.54 17.46 22.78
C ILE A 342 -21.02 17.36 22.42
N ASP A 343 -21.69 18.49 22.21
CA ASP A 343 -23.11 18.52 21.86
C ASP A 343 -23.35 17.80 20.51
N ASN A 344 -22.46 17.96 19.53
CA ASN A 344 -22.51 17.24 18.25
C ASN A 344 -22.27 15.72 18.41
N GLU A 345 -21.30 15.30 19.24
CA GLU A 345 -21.04 13.89 19.50
C GLU A 345 -22.22 13.19 20.19
N LEU A 346 -22.87 13.87 21.13
CA LEU A 346 -24.08 13.38 21.78
C LEU A 346 -25.25 13.28 20.79
N GLN A 347 -25.39 14.24 19.87
CA GLN A 347 -26.39 14.17 18.81
C GLN A 347 -26.14 12.98 17.88
N LEU A 348 -24.89 12.75 17.47
CA LEU A 348 -24.51 11.59 16.66
C LEU A 348 -24.86 10.29 17.39
N PHE A 349 -24.45 10.16 18.65
CA PHE A 349 -24.79 9.01 19.49
C PHE A 349 -26.29 8.76 19.52
N ASN A 350 -27.09 9.78 19.87
CA ASN A 350 -28.55 9.63 19.98
C ASN A 350 -29.17 9.20 18.65
N SER A 351 -28.68 9.70 17.51
CA SER A 351 -29.16 9.30 16.19
C SER A 351 -28.82 7.86 15.81
N CYS A 352 -27.74 7.30 16.36
CA CYS A 352 -27.25 5.96 16.02
C CYS A 352 -27.68 4.89 17.04
N ALA A 353 -27.90 5.28 18.29
CA ALA A 353 -28.27 4.42 19.41
C ALA A 353 -29.77 4.05 19.44
N THR A 354 -30.62 4.87 18.82
CA THR A 354 -32.10 4.77 18.92
C THR A 354 -32.75 4.01 17.76
N ILE A 355 -31.97 3.39 16.86
CA ILE A 355 -32.54 2.73 15.68
C ILE A 355 -33.15 1.37 16.09
N ILE A 356 -34.48 1.25 15.92
CA ILE A 356 -35.31 0.17 16.49
C ILE A 356 -35.40 -1.06 15.57
N ASP A 357 -34.83 -1.03 14.37
CA ASP A 357 -34.92 -2.17 13.46
C ASP A 357 -33.98 -3.31 13.92
N CYS A 358 -34.52 -4.22 14.70
CA CYS A 358 -33.83 -5.36 15.28
C CYS A 358 -33.72 -6.56 14.33
N ASN A 359 -34.17 -6.43 13.08
CA ASN A 359 -34.13 -7.51 12.09
C ASN A 359 -32.74 -7.75 11.49
N PHE A 360 -31.84 -6.77 11.59
CA PHE A 360 -30.49 -6.85 11.01
C PHE A 360 -29.40 -6.64 12.07
N GLU A 361 -28.34 -7.46 12.02
CA GLU A 361 -27.20 -7.38 12.94
C GLU A 361 -26.48 -6.02 12.87
N ASP A 362 -26.52 -5.35 11.72
CA ASP A 362 -25.88 -4.05 11.50
C ASP A 362 -26.39 -2.99 12.52
N TYR A 363 -27.67 -3.00 12.93
CA TYR A 363 -28.20 -2.04 13.91
C TYR A 363 -27.74 -2.33 15.34
N ARG A 364 -27.62 -3.60 15.73
CA ARG A 364 -27.05 -3.98 17.04
C ARG A 364 -25.57 -3.61 17.12
N SER A 365 -24.84 -3.82 16.02
CA SER A 365 -23.46 -3.38 15.87
C SER A 365 -23.36 -1.86 15.98
N GLN A 366 -24.21 -1.11 15.28
CA GLN A 366 -24.25 0.35 15.33
C GLN A 366 -24.49 0.89 16.75
N ALA A 367 -25.49 0.37 17.46
CA ALA A 367 -25.78 0.78 18.83
C ALA A 367 -24.59 0.48 19.76
N THR A 368 -23.96 -0.68 19.59
CA THR A 368 -22.77 -1.09 20.35
C THR A 368 -21.58 -0.15 20.08
N TYR A 369 -21.28 0.16 18.82
CA TYR A 369 -20.20 1.06 18.44
C TYR A 369 -20.46 2.49 18.93
N ALA A 370 -21.69 2.99 18.81
CA ALA A 370 -22.06 4.32 19.31
C ALA A 370 -21.88 4.43 20.83
N ALA A 371 -22.36 3.43 21.58
CA ALA A 371 -22.26 3.41 23.03
C ALA A 371 -20.81 3.29 23.51
N THR A 372 -20.04 2.37 22.93
CA THR A 372 -18.62 2.21 23.29
C THR A 372 -17.78 3.43 22.90
N TYR A 373 -18.14 4.13 21.82
CA TYR A 373 -17.52 5.39 21.42
C TYR A 373 -17.74 6.51 22.44
N ILE A 374 -18.98 6.74 22.90
CA ILE A 374 -19.26 7.77 23.92
C ILE A 374 -18.61 7.43 25.27
N MET A 375 -18.63 6.15 25.67
CA MET A 375 -17.91 5.72 26.87
C MET A 375 -16.42 6.06 26.79
N TRP A 376 -15.81 5.73 25.65
CA TRP A 376 -14.40 6.03 25.42
C TRP A 376 -14.15 7.55 25.42
N LEU A 377 -15.00 8.34 24.77
CA LEU A 377 -14.84 9.79 24.65
C LEU A 377 -14.88 10.46 26.03
N GLN A 378 -15.83 10.06 26.88
CA GLN A 378 -15.89 10.55 28.26
C GLN A 378 -14.58 10.26 29.01
N LYS A 379 -14.04 9.05 28.86
CA LYS A 379 -12.76 8.68 29.46
C LYS A 379 -11.58 9.49 28.92
N GLN A 380 -11.55 9.83 27.63
CA GLN A 380 -10.47 10.66 27.08
C GLN A 380 -10.51 12.07 27.65
N ILE A 381 -11.70 12.68 27.72
CA ILE A 381 -11.87 14.03 28.23
C ILE A 381 -11.51 14.09 29.73
N LEU A 382 -11.76 13.02 30.49
CA LEU A 382 -11.33 12.88 31.90
C LEU A 382 -9.81 12.92 32.11
N VAL A 383 -9.03 12.53 31.10
CA VAL A 383 -7.56 12.47 31.20
C VAL A 383 -6.92 13.81 30.80
N GLU A 384 -7.60 14.63 30.02
CA GLU A 384 -7.12 15.95 29.61
C GLU A 384 -7.62 17.06 30.56
N PRO A 385 -6.91 18.20 30.70
CA PRO A 385 -7.26 19.28 31.65
C PRO A 385 -8.47 20.12 31.21
N LEU A 386 -9.49 19.48 30.62
CA LEU A 386 -10.72 20.11 30.16
C LEU A 386 -11.70 20.27 31.35
N GLY A 387 -12.53 21.30 31.32
CA GLY A 387 -13.31 21.75 32.48
C GLY A 387 -14.31 20.72 33.03
N VAL A 388 -14.56 20.78 34.35
CA VAL A 388 -15.52 19.92 35.09
C VAL A 388 -16.93 19.92 34.46
N GLU A 389 -17.35 21.02 33.83
CA GLU A 389 -18.68 21.14 33.21
C GLU A 389 -18.87 20.23 31.99
N CYS A 390 -17.82 20.05 31.16
CA CYS A 390 -17.87 19.17 29.99
C CYS A 390 -18.08 17.71 30.38
N HIS A 391 -17.57 17.30 31.55
CA HIS A 391 -17.72 15.96 32.10
C HIS A 391 -19.17 15.61 32.46
N ARG A 392 -19.92 16.59 32.99
CA ARG A 392 -21.31 16.39 33.39
C ARG A 392 -22.20 16.16 32.17
N LYS A 393 -21.92 16.82 31.04
CA LYS A 393 -22.70 16.69 29.80
C LYS A 393 -22.60 15.29 29.17
N LEU A 394 -21.43 14.64 29.24
CA LEU A 394 -21.19 13.33 28.63
C LEU A 394 -21.70 12.14 29.45
N ARG A 395 -22.30 12.37 30.64
CA ARG A 395 -22.96 11.31 31.41
C ARG A 395 -24.30 10.94 30.77
N VAL A 396 -24.24 10.05 29.79
CA VAL A 396 -25.41 9.45 29.16
C VAL A 396 -25.99 8.36 30.06
N SER A 397 -27.29 8.47 30.39
CA SER A 397 -28.01 7.47 31.17
C SER A 397 -28.49 6.29 30.31
N GLY A 398 -28.69 5.12 30.92
CA GLY A 398 -29.26 3.95 30.24
C GLY A 398 -28.29 3.20 29.31
N LEU A 399 -27.00 3.56 29.30
CA LEU A 399 -26.00 2.97 28.42
C LEU A 399 -25.78 1.47 28.68
N LYS A 400 -25.90 1.04 29.95
CA LYS A 400 -25.87 -0.38 30.35
C LYS A 400 -27.01 -1.19 29.74
N SER A 401 -28.22 -0.66 29.85
CA SER A 401 -29.41 -1.29 29.26
C SER A 401 -29.25 -1.41 27.75
N LEU A 402 -28.79 -0.34 27.10
CA LEU A 402 -28.54 -0.33 25.67
C LEU A 402 -27.50 -1.38 25.24
N LEU A 403 -26.34 -1.44 25.90
CA LEU A 403 -25.28 -2.40 25.60
C LEU A 403 -25.72 -3.85 25.85
N ASN A 404 -26.45 -4.10 26.94
CA ASN A 404 -26.98 -5.43 27.25
C ASN A 404 -28.02 -5.88 26.23
N ASN A 405 -28.84 -4.96 25.72
CA ASN A 405 -29.83 -5.26 24.68
C ASN A 405 -29.17 -5.48 23.31
N ALA A 406 -28.15 -4.69 22.98
CA ALA A 406 -27.45 -4.75 21.69
C ALA A 406 -26.51 -5.97 21.59
N CYS A 407 -25.79 -6.29 22.67
CA CYS A 407 -24.82 -7.40 22.72
C CYS A 407 -24.93 -8.16 24.06
N PRO A 408 -25.98 -8.99 24.24
CA PRO A 408 -26.25 -9.68 25.50
C PRO A 408 -25.15 -10.66 25.92
N GLU A 409 -24.43 -11.25 24.96
CA GLU A 409 -23.33 -12.18 25.21
C GLU A 409 -22.17 -11.53 25.99
N LYS A 410 -22.03 -10.21 25.92
CA LYS A 410 -20.97 -9.45 26.59
C LYS A 410 -21.47 -8.65 27.80
N ALA A 411 -22.69 -8.92 28.29
CA ALA A 411 -23.31 -8.16 29.38
C ALA A 411 -22.44 -8.07 30.66
N PHE A 412 -21.74 -9.15 31.01
CA PHE A 412 -20.81 -9.15 32.13
C PHE A 412 -19.64 -8.17 31.93
N LEU A 413 -19.06 -8.14 30.72
CA LEU A 413 -17.96 -7.25 30.36
C LEU A 413 -18.41 -5.78 30.36
N TRP A 414 -19.64 -5.50 29.89
CA TRP A 414 -20.21 -4.15 29.90
C TRP A 414 -20.40 -3.63 31.32
N GLY A 415 -20.89 -4.47 32.24
CA GLY A 415 -20.98 -4.12 33.65
C GLY A 415 -19.64 -3.65 34.22
N SER A 416 -18.60 -4.48 34.09
CA SER A 416 -17.26 -4.12 34.59
C SER A 416 -16.67 -2.87 33.92
N LEU A 417 -16.92 -2.65 32.62
CA LEU A 417 -16.40 -1.49 31.91
C LEU A 417 -17.09 -0.18 32.32
N LEU A 418 -18.41 -0.22 32.57
CA LEU A 418 -19.18 0.94 32.99
C LEU A 418 -18.82 1.38 34.41
N ASP A 419 -18.60 0.42 35.32
CA ASP A 419 -18.13 0.68 36.68
C ASP A 419 -16.75 1.37 36.65
N VAL A 420 -15.83 0.89 35.81
CA VAL A 420 -14.49 1.49 35.63
C VAL A 420 -14.54 2.90 35.03
N CYS A 421 -15.54 3.19 34.19
CA CYS A 421 -15.70 4.50 33.55
C CYS A 421 -16.57 5.47 34.36
N GLY A 422 -17.17 5.05 35.48
CA GLY A 422 -17.99 5.90 36.34
C GLY A 422 -19.34 6.30 35.73
N PHE A 423 -19.91 5.43 34.89
CA PHE A 423 -21.25 5.63 34.33
C PHE A 423 -22.37 5.09 35.22
N GLU A 424 -22.05 4.24 36.20
CA GLU A 424 -22.94 3.74 37.25
C GLU A 424 -22.20 3.56 38.58
#